data_AF-A0A1B6LXD8-F1
#
_entry.id   AF-A0A1B6LXD8-F1
#
_cell.length_a   1.000
_cell.length_b   1.000
_cell.length_c   1.000
_cell.angle_alpha   90.00
_cell.angle_beta   90.00
_cell.angle_gamma   90.00
#
_symmetry.space_group_name_H-M   'P 1'
#
loop_
_entity.id
_entity.type
_entity.pdbx_description
1 polymer ?
#
loop_
_entity_poly.entity_id
_entity_poly.type
_entity_poly.pdbx_seq_one_letter_code
_entity_poly.pdbx_strand_id
1 'polypeptide(L)'
;NAYAAKQFQYAYKQGLLPRGQVFNYNNPNHLQQAIQLFDVFYFAKDYDTFYQAACWARDHVNEGQFVYALSVAIVKRPDTQGVALPPQSEVYPQLYVNAQ
;
A
#
# COMPACT_ATOMS: atom_id res chain seq x y z
N ASN A 1 -15.44 5.58 -3.09
CA ASN A 1 -16.24 4.41 -2.65
C ASN A 1 -16.29 4.41 -1.12
N ALA A 2 -17.46 4.67 -0.49
CA ALA A 2 -17.57 4.77 0.96
C ALA A 2 -17.40 3.43 1.69
N TYR A 3 -17.67 2.31 1.01
CA TYR A 3 -17.50 0.98 1.57
C TYR A 3 -16.02 0.64 1.79
N ALA A 4 -15.17 0.89 0.78
CA ALA A 4 -13.73 0.69 0.85
C ALA A 4 -13.09 1.40 2.05
N ALA A 5 -13.40 2.69 2.22
CA ALA A 5 -12.90 3.48 3.34
C ALA A 5 -13.34 2.92 4.70
N LYS A 6 -14.60 2.47 4.83
CA LYS A 6 -15.11 1.84 6.06
C LYS A 6 -14.44 0.51 6.37
N GLN A 7 -14.20 -0.34 5.36
CA GLN A 7 -13.51 -1.61 5.53
C GLN A 7 -12.08 -1.41 6.01
N PHE A 8 -11.34 -0.50 5.38
CA PHE A 8 -9.99 -0.16 5.82
C PHE A 8 -9.98 0.45 7.23
N GLN A 9 -10.91 1.37 7.54
CA GLN A 9 -11.02 1.95 8.88
C GLN A 9 -11.30 0.88 9.95
N TYR A 10 -12.15 -0.10 9.64
CA TYR A 10 -12.40 -1.22 10.54
C TYR A 10 -11.14 -2.05 10.77
N ALA A 11 -10.43 -2.44 9.70
CA ALA A 11 -9.17 -3.17 9.81
C ALA A 11 -8.10 -2.40 10.59
N TYR A 12 -7.99 -1.09 10.35
CA TYR A 12 -7.08 -0.21 11.08
C TYR A 12 -7.37 -0.21 12.59
N LYS A 13 -8.64 -0.17 13.00
CA LYS A 13 -9.04 -0.24 14.41
C LYS A 13 -8.78 -1.61 15.06
N GLN A 14 -8.83 -2.70 14.29
CA GLN A 14 -8.50 -4.05 14.76
C GLN A 14 -6.99 -4.28 14.89
N GLY A 15 -6.17 -3.41 14.28
CA GLY A 15 -4.73 -3.54 14.22
C GLY A 15 -4.28 -4.10 12.88
N LEU A 16 -3.53 -3.30 12.14
CA LEU A 16 -2.80 -3.78 10.96
C LEU A 16 -1.50 -4.49 11.38
N LEU A 17 -0.84 -5.13 10.41
CA LEU A 17 0.54 -5.57 10.57
C LEU A 17 1.38 -4.40 11.14
N PRO A 18 2.07 -4.58 12.27
CA PRO A 18 2.89 -3.51 12.83
C PRO A 18 4.00 -3.07 11.87
N ARG A 19 4.38 -1.80 11.97
CA ARG A 19 5.54 -1.27 11.25
C ARG A 19 6.83 -1.99 11.67
N GLY A 20 7.76 -2.14 10.72
CA GLY A 20 9.01 -2.88 10.93
C GLY A 20 8.88 -4.41 10.90
N GLN A 21 7.66 -4.96 10.83
CA GLN A 21 7.44 -6.39 10.61
C GLN A 21 7.49 -6.75 9.12
N VAL A 22 7.87 -8.00 8.83
CA VAL A 22 7.95 -8.48 7.44
C VAL A 22 6.55 -8.65 6.86
N PHE A 23 6.24 -7.89 5.82
CA PHE A 23 5.09 -8.13 4.96
C PHE A 23 5.31 -9.39 4.12
N ASN A 24 4.28 -10.23 4.03
CA ASN A 24 4.30 -11.46 3.25
C ASN A 24 2.97 -11.60 2.51
N TYR A 25 2.99 -11.46 1.19
CA TYR A 25 1.78 -11.53 0.36
C TYR A 25 1.12 -12.93 0.38
N ASN A 26 1.86 -13.98 0.74
CA ASN A 26 1.32 -15.32 0.89
C ASN A 26 0.57 -15.52 2.22
N ASN A 27 0.69 -14.59 3.17
CA ASN A 27 -0.11 -14.62 4.40
C ASN A 27 -1.48 -13.97 4.10
N PRO A 28 -2.61 -14.71 4.23
CA PRO A 28 -3.94 -14.19 3.89
C PRO A 28 -4.32 -12.92 4.65
N ASN A 29 -3.93 -12.80 5.92
CA ASN A 29 -4.25 -11.62 6.73
C ASN A 29 -3.47 -10.39 6.23
N HIS A 30 -2.18 -10.57 5.93
CA HIS A 30 -1.34 -9.49 5.41
C HIS A 30 -1.87 -9.02 4.05
N LEU A 31 -2.21 -9.97 3.17
CA LEU A 31 -2.76 -9.68 1.85
C LEU A 31 -4.10 -8.96 1.95
N GLN A 32 -5.02 -9.42 2.81
CA GLN A 32 -6.32 -8.78 2.98
C GLN A 32 -6.19 -7.32 3.44
N GLN A 33 -5.30 -7.05 4.41
CA GLN A 33 -5.02 -5.69 4.87
C GLN A 33 -4.43 -4.82 3.74
N ALA A 34 -3.54 -5.37 2.91
CA ALA A 34 -2.97 -4.67 1.77
C ALA A 34 -4.01 -4.39 0.67
N ILE A 35 -4.96 -5.30 0.43
CA ILE A 35 -6.10 -5.11 -0.48
C ILE A 35 -7.01 -3.99 0.04
N GLN A 36 -7.31 -3.98 1.33
CA GLN A 36 -8.12 -2.90 1.94
C GLN A 36 -7.45 -1.54 1.79
N LEU A 37 -6.12 -1.48 1.95
CA LEU A 37 -5.37 -0.25 1.69
C LEU A 37 -5.39 0.13 0.20
N PHE A 38 -5.21 -0.84 -0.70
CA PHE A 38 -5.31 -0.63 -2.14
C PHE A 38 -6.67 -0.06 -2.52
N ASP A 39 -7.77 -0.56 -1.95
CA ASP A 39 -9.11 -0.07 -2.25
C ASP A 39 -9.28 1.41 -1.86
N VAL A 40 -8.64 1.85 -0.76
CA VAL A 40 -8.61 3.29 -0.39
C VAL A 40 -7.93 4.12 -1.46
N PHE A 41 -6.78 3.65 -1.97
CA PHE A 41 -6.05 4.33 -3.03
C PHE A 41 -6.79 4.30 -4.37
N TYR A 42 -7.29 3.14 -4.78
CA TYR A 42 -7.91 2.94 -6.07
C TYR A 42 -9.24 3.70 -6.19
N PHE A 43 -10.05 3.73 -5.12
CA PHE A 43 -11.33 4.43 -5.12
C PHE A 43 -11.27 5.87 -4.61
N ALA A 44 -10.08 6.45 -4.43
CA ALA A 44 -9.92 7.88 -4.18
C ALA A 44 -10.47 8.67 -5.37
N LYS A 45 -11.26 9.71 -5.07
CA LYS A 45 -12.06 10.47 -6.05
C LYS A 45 -11.24 11.20 -7.11
N ASP A 46 -10.03 11.63 -6.75
CA ASP A 46 -9.11 12.43 -7.56
C ASP A 46 -7.67 12.14 -7.12
N TYR A 47 -6.72 12.61 -7.92
CA TYR A 47 -5.29 12.43 -7.65
C TYR A 47 -4.88 13.05 -6.32
N ASP A 48 -5.41 14.23 -5.96
CA ASP A 48 -5.08 14.91 -4.71
C ASP A 48 -5.50 14.06 -3.49
N THR A 49 -6.70 13.49 -3.51
CA THR A 49 -7.18 12.59 -2.45
C THR A 49 -6.34 11.32 -2.38
N PHE A 50 -5.96 10.77 -3.53
CA PHE A 50 -5.06 9.61 -3.60
C PHE A 50 -3.69 9.94 -2.99
N TYR A 51 -3.10 11.09 -3.35
CA TYR A 51 -1.82 11.55 -2.85
C TYR A 51 -1.86 11.77 -1.32
N GLN A 52 -2.87 12.46 -0.81
CA GLN A 52 -3.04 12.67 0.63
C GLN A 52 -3.23 11.34 1.39
N ALA A 53 -4.00 10.40 0.83
CA ALA A 53 -4.14 9.06 1.40
C ALA A 53 -2.81 8.29 1.41
N ALA A 54 -2.02 8.41 0.35
CA ALA A 54 -0.70 7.78 0.26
C ALA A 54 0.28 8.40 1.28
N CYS A 55 0.30 9.73 1.44
CA CYS A 55 1.09 10.41 2.46
C CYS A 55 0.71 9.94 3.86
N TRP A 56 -0.58 9.86 4.18
CA TRP A 56 -1.01 9.33 5.47
C TRP A 56 -0.58 7.87 5.67
N ALA A 57 -0.79 7.01 4.66
CA ALA A 57 -0.47 5.59 4.77
C ALA A 57 1.04 5.34 4.91
N ARG A 58 1.89 6.19 4.32
CA ARG A 58 3.35 6.11 4.41
C ARG A 58 3.84 6.11 5.86
N ASP A 59 3.21 6.89 6.72
CA ASP A 59 3.62 7.06 8.12
C ASP A 59 2.89 6.10 9.07
N HIS A 60 1.69 5.63 8.70
CA HIS A 60 0.80 4.90 9.61
C HIS A 60 0.66 3.40 9.33
N VAL A 61 1.04 2.92 8.14
CA VAL A 61 0.91 1.51 7.74
C VAL A 61 2.28 0.85 7.61
N ASN A 62 2.34 -0.47 7.73
CA ASN A 62 3.54 -1.26 7.47
C ASN A 62 4.16 -0.93 6.09
N GLU A 63 5.48 -0.81 6.06
CA GLU A 63 6.25 -0.36 4.90
C GLU A 63 6.02 -1.24 3.67
N GLY A 64 5.97 -2.56 3.86
CA GLY A 64 5.76 -3.52 2.78
C GLY A 64 4.32 -3.50 2.25
N GLN A 65 3.33 -3.40 3.15
CA GLN A 65 1.92 -3.25 2.76
C GLN A 65 1.70 -1.96 1.98
N PHE A 66 2.29 -0.86 2.44
CA PHE A 66 2.20 0.44 1.77
C PHE A 66 2.76 0.39 0.36
N VAL A 67 4.01 -0.06 0.19
CA VAL A 67 4.66 -0.12 -1.13
C VAL A 67 3.91 -1.06 -2.07
N TYR A 68 3.45 -2.21 -1.59
CA TYR A 68 2.65 -3.14 -2.39
C TYR A 68 1.36 -2.48 -2.89
N ALA A 69 0.54 -1.96 -1.96
CA ALA A 69 -0.74 -1.35 -2.30
C ALA A 69 -0.59 -0.12 -3.20
N LEU A 70 0.42 0.73 -2.94
CA LEU A 70 0.70 1.92 -3.73
C LEU A 70 1.17 1.57 -5.15
N SER A 71 2.08 0.61 -5.28
CA SER A 71 2.59 0.19 -6.60
C SER A 71 1.45 -0.34 -7.48
N VAL A 72 0.57 -1.17 -6.92
CA VAL A 72 -0.60 -1.68 -7.65
C VAL A 72 -1.58 -0.54 -7.96
N ALA A 73 -1.83 0.39 -7.03
CA ALA A 73 -2.70 1.53 -7.28
C ALA A 73 -2.21 2.42 -8.42
N ILE A 74 -0.92 2.76 -8.45
CA ILE A 74 -0.30 3.57 -9.51
C ILE A 74 -0.42 2.89 -10.89
N VAL A 75 -0.28 1.57 -10.95
CA VAL A 75 -0.43 0.82 -12.20
C VAL A 75 -1.89 0.76 -12.67
N LYS A 76 -2.84 0.71 -11.74
CA LYS A 76 -4.25 0.43 -12.05
C LYS A 76 -5.09 1.69 -12.24
N ARG A 77 -4.77 2.80 -11.58
CA ARG A 77 -5.57 4.02 -11.68
C ARG A 77 -5.36 4.71 -13.04
N PRO A 78 -6.43 5.24 -13.66
CA PRO A 78 -6.33 5.89 -14.97
C PRO A 78 -5.57 7.22 -14.92
N ASP A 79 -5.65 7.95 -13.81
CA ASP A 79 -5.00 9.26 -13.63
C ASP A 79 -3.51 9.18 -13.28
N THR A 80 -2.99 7.97 -13.03
CA THR A 80 -1.56 7.71 -12.80
C THR A 80 -0.89 6.98 -13.96
N GLN A 81 -1.57 6.84 -15.10
CA GLN A 81 -0.97 6.25 -16.30
C GLN A 81 0.24 7.06 -16.76
N GLY A 82 1.35 6.37 -17.04
CA GLY A 82 2.61 7.01 -17.41
C GLY A 82 3.50 7.40 -16.23
N VAL A 83 3.05 7.25 -14.98
CA VAL A 83 3.92 7.39 -13.80
C VAL A 83 4.91 6.23 -13.78
N ALA A 84 6.20 6.56 -13.83
CA ALA A 84 7.28 5.58 -13.71
C ALA A 84 7.46 5.15 -12.25
N LEU A 85 7.30 3.86 -11.98
CA LEU A 85 7.65 3.28 -10.68
C LEU A 85 9.16 3.01 -10.62
N PRO A 86 9.81 3.25 -9.47
CA PRO A 86 11.19 2.86 -9.28
C PRO A 86 11.33 1.32 -9.34
N PRO A 87 12.51 0.81 -9.76
CA PRO A 87 12.82 -0.60 -9.68
C PRO A 87 12.68 -1.14 -8.25
N GLN A 88 12.22 -2.40 -8.13
CA GLN A 88 12.05 -3.03 -6.81
C GLN A 88 13.35 -3.15 -6.02
N SER A 89 14.51 -3.22 -6.70
CA SER A 89 15.83 -3.22 -6.07
C SER A 89 16.20 -1.90 -5.39
N GLU A 90 15.64 -0.76 -5.85
CA GLU A 90 15.82 0.54 -5.21
C GLU A 90 14.89 0.71 -4.01
N VAL A 91 13.70 0.10 -4.07
CA VAL A 91 12.70 0.18 -3.00
C VAL A 91 13.00 -0.81 -1.86
N TYR A 92 13.49 -2.01 -2.18
CA TYR A 92 13.78 -3.09 -1.24
C TYR A 92 15.20 -3.64 -1.43
N PRO A 93 16.27 -2.84 -1.21
CA PRO A 93 17.64 -3.28 -1.44
C PRO A 93 17.99 -4.57 -0.68
N GLN A 94 17.43 -4.77 0.51
CA GLN A 94 17.64 -5.95 1.35
C GLN A 94 17.19 -7.28 0.72
N LEU A 95 16.35 -7.25 -0.32
CA LEU A 95 15.91 -8.45 -1.04
C LEU A 95 16.81 -8.79 -2.25
N TYR A 96 17.69 -7.87 -2.64
CA TYR A 96 18.52 -7.97 -3.85
C TYR A 96 20.02 -7.88 -3.55
N VAL A 97 20.40 -7.52 -2.33
CA VAL A 97 21.79 -7.43 -1.87
C VAL A 97 22.04 -8.48 -0.79
N ASN A 98 23.06 -9.31 -0.99
CA ASN A 98 23.44 -10.33 -0.02
C ASN A 98 24.03 -9.68 1.24
N ALA A 99 23.70 -10.25 2.41
CA ALA A 99 24.46 -9.97 3.62
C ALA A 99 25.88 -10.55 3.43
N GLN A 100 26.89 -9.68 3.50
CA GLN A 100 28.30 -10.08 3.51
C GLN A 100 28.68 -10.76 4.82
#